data_AF-A0A674K9Z6-F1
#
_entry.id   AF-A0A674K9Z6-F1
#
_cell.length_a   1.000
_cell.length_b   1.000
_cell.length_c   1.000
_cell.angle_alpha   90.00
_cell.angle_beta   90.00
_cell.angle_gamma   90.00
#
_symmetry.space_group_name_H-M   'P 1'
#
loop_
_entity.id
_entity.type
_entity.pdbx_description
1 polymer ?
#
loop_
_entity_poly.entity_id
_entity_poly.type
_entity_poly.pdbx_seq_one_letter_code
_entity_poly.pdbx_strand_id
1 'polypeptide(L)'
;MYLGVTPSVSCSNTTENEFFLMLDKNPLVDFVEELPAGRCSLCYCNLLCGVIRGALEMVHLAAEVTFVQDRLKGDDVTEIGITFLKKLEDKKHKRKK
;
A
#
# COMPACT_ATOMS: atom_id res chain seq x y z
N MET A 1 1.67 15.30 -2.52
CA MET A 1 2.65 15.70 -3.56
C MET A 1 2.36 15.04 -4.90
N TYR A 2 2.45 13.71 -5.06
CA TYR A 2 2.23 13.06 -6.38
C TYR A 2 0.78 12.99 -6.86
N LEU A 3 -0.17 12.73 -5.95
CA LEU A 3 -1.60 12.64 -6.27
C LEU A 3 -2.41 13.85 -5.80
N GLY A 4 -1.77 14.87 -5.24
CA GLY A 4 -2.48 16.04 -4.69
C GLY A 4 -3.40 15.76 -3.49
N VAL A 5 -3.31 14.58 -2.86
CA VAL A 5 -4.11 14.19 -1.68
C VAL A 5 -3.25 14.00 -0.44
N THR A 6 -3.89 14.11 0.73
CA THR A 6 -3.30 13.81 2.04
C THR A 6 -4.11 12.69 2.67
N PRO A 7 -3.61 11.44 2.70
CA PRO A 7 -4.30 10.34 3.35
C PRO A 7 -4.28 10.53 4.88
N SER A 8 -5.30 10.00 5.56
CA SER A 8 -5.26 9.83 7.01
C SER A 8 -4.55 8.52 7.37
N VAL A 9 -3.96 8.48 8.57
CA VAL A 9 -3.20 7.33 9.06
C VAL A 9 -3.95 6.71 10.23
N SER A 10 -4.16 5.39 10.18
CA SER A 10 -4.68 4.59 11.28
C SER A 10 -3.64 3.56 11.70
N CYS A 11 -3.45 3.35 13.00
CA CYS A 11 -2.50 2.38 13.53
C CYS A 11 -3.25 1.18 14.11
N SER A 12 -2.75 -0.03 13.86
CA SER A 12 -3.29 -1.21 14.53
C SER A 12 -2.77 -1.23 15.98
N ASN A 13 -3.68 -1.30 16.95
CA ASN A 13 -3.29 -1.36 18.38
C ASN A 13 -2.72 -2.73 18.78
N THR A 14 -2.78 -3.71 17.87
CA THR A 14 -2.41 -5.11 18.11
C THR A 14 -1.02 -5.46 17.56
N THR A 15 -0.55 -4.73 16.55
CA THR A 15 0.73 -5.00 15.89
C THR A 15 1.52 -3.71 15.71
N GLU A 16 2.63 -3.54 16.43
CA GLU A 16 3.47 -2.32 16.37
C GLU A 16 4.11 -2.05 14.99
N ASN A 17 4.05 -3.03 14.08
CA ASN A 17 4.68 -2.97 12.76
C ASN A 17 3.69 -2.75 11.61
N GLU A 18 2.44 -2.43 11.90
CA GLU A 18 1.38 -2.30 10.90
C GLU A 18 0.63 -0.97 11.05
N PHE A 19 0.38 -0.33 9.91
CA PHE A 19 -0.47 0.86 9.84
C PHE A 19 -1.20 0.90 8.49
N PHE A 20 -2.24 1.73 8.44
CA PHE A 20 -3.13 1.86 7.30
C PHE A 20 -3.14 3.29 6.81
N LEU A 21 -3.14 3.45 5.50
CA LEU A 21 -3.37 4.73 4.81
C LEU A 21 -4.78 4.73 4.25
N MET A 22 -5.60 5.66 4.70
CA MET A 22 -6.97 5.85 4.22
C MET A 22 -7.04 7.05 3.28
N LEU A 23 -7.55 6.82 2.08
CA LEU A 23 -7.78 7.84 1.06
C LEU A 23 -9.29 8.03 0.90
N ASP A 24 -9.83 9.10 1.50
CA ASP A 24 -11.24 9.49 1.34
C ASP A 24 -11.53 9.91 -0.10
N LYS A 25 -10.55 10.54 -0.76
CA LYS A 25 -10.59 10.88 -2.18
C LYS A 25 -9.41 10.25 -2.90
N ASN A 26 -9.71 9.39 -3.86
CA ASN A 26 -8.71 8.78 -4.73
C ASN A 26 -8.88 9.32 -6.17
N PRO A 27 -8.03 10.25 -6.63
CA PRO A 27 -8.19 10.91 -7.93
C PRO A 27 -8.02 9.94 -9.12
N LEU A 28 -7.43 8.76 -8.91
CA LEU A 28 -7.24 7.76 -9.96
C LEU A 28 -8.55 7.08 -10.36
N VAL A 29 -9.60 7.23 -9.57
CA VAL A 29 -10.92 6.61 -9.79
C VAL A 29 -12.05 7.62 -9.93
N ASP A 30 -11.76 8.92 -10.06
CA ASP A 30 -12.77 9.99 -10.14
C ASP A 30 -13.80 9.78 -11.29
N PHE A 31 -13.40 9.05 -12.35
CA PHE A 31 -14.25 8.73 -13.51
C PHE A 31 -14.42 7.22 -13.73
N VAL A 32 -14.14 6.41 -12.71
CA VAL A 32 -14.36 4.97 -12.73
C VAL A 32 -15.54 4.70 -11.82
N GLU A 33 -16.72 4.47 -12.40
CA GLU A 33 -17.96 4.28 -11.63
C GLU A 33 -18.02 2.90 -10.96
N GLU A 34 -17.67 1.85 -11.70
CA GLU A 34 -17.70 0.46 -11.23
C GLU A 34 -16.70 -0.43 -11.96
N LEU A 35 -16.34 -1.54 -11.34
CA LEU A 35 -15.56 -2.59 -12.01
C LEU A 35 -16.47 -3.41 -12.94
N PRO A 36 -16.01 -3.76 -14.15
CA PRO A 36 -16.78 -4.61 -15.05
C PRO A 36 -17.19 -5.93 -14.38
N ALA A 37 -18.40 -6.41 -14.71
CA ALA A 37 -18.90 -7.69 -14.23
C ALA A 37 -17.89 -8.83 -14.44
N GLY A 38 -17.66 -9.63 -13.40
CA GLY A 38 -16.68 -10.72 -13.41
C GLY A 38 -15.24 -10.30 -13.08
N ARG A 39 -14.96 -9.04 -12.79
CA ARG A 39 -13.63 -8.55 -12.37
C ARG A 39 -13.56 -8.12 -10.90
N CYS A 40 -14.35 -8.74 -10.02
CA CYS A 40 -14.38 -8.40 -8.60
C CYS A 40 -13.03 -8.58 -7.88
N SER A 41 -12.14 -9.41 -8.42
CA SER A 41 -10.78 -9.61 -7.90
C SER A 41 -9.80 -8.53 -8.32
N LEU A 42 -10.15 -7.63 -9.25
CA LEU A 42 -9.25 -6.57 -9.70
C LEU A 42 -9.09 -5.53 -8.59
N CYS A 43 -7.84 -5.23 -8.23
CA CYS A 43 -7.51 -4.05 -7.44
C CYS A 43 -7.03 -2.97 -8.42
N TYR A 44 -7.92 -2.05 -8.79
CA TYR A 44 -7.66 -1.09 -9.87
C TYR A 44 -6.42 -0.23 -9.60
N CYS A 45 -6.29 0.23 -8.35
CA CYS A 45 -5.18 1.06 -7.89
C CYS A 45 -4.02 0.26 -7.27
N ASN A 46 -3.86 -1.04 -7.60
CA ASN A 46 -2.77 -1.86 -7.03
C ASN A 46 -1.35 -1.33 -7.37
N LEU A 47 -1.24 -0.46 -8.38
CA LEU A 47 -0.01 0.28 -8.66
C LEU A 47 0.50 1.03 -7.42
N LEU A 48 -0.39 1.59 -6.60
CA LEU A 48 -0.04 2.32 -5.38
C LEU A 48 0.71 1.43 -4.38
N CYS A 49 0.28 0.18 -4.22
CA CYS A 49 0.96 -0.79 -3.36
C CYS A 49 2.40 -1.03 -3.85
N GLY A 50 2.57 -1.18 -5.17
CA GLY A 50 3.89 -1.35 -5.78
C GLY A 50 4.82 -0.14 -5.58
N VAL A 51 4.29 1.07 -5.76
CA VAL A 51 5.04 2.33 -5.57
C VAL A 51 5.49 2.48 -4.12
N ILE A 52 4.59 2.27 -3.15
CA ILE A 52 4.91 2.37 -1.72
C ILE A 52 5.96 1.33 -1.34
N ARG A 53 5.75 0.06 -1.74
CA ARG A 53 6.71 -1.02 -1.47
C ARG A 53 8.10 -0.71 -2.03
N GLY A 54 8.18 -0.30 -3.30
CA GLY A 54 9.46 0.04 -3.93
C GLY A 54 10.13 1.25 -3.29
N ALA A 55 9.38 2.28 -2.91
CA ALA A 55 9.94 3.45 -2.23
C ALA A 55 10.50 3.10 -0.84
N LEU A 56 9.80 2.28 -0.07
CA LEU A 56 10.28 1.80 1.23
C LEU A 56 11.51 0.90 1.09
N GLU A 57 11.55 0.03 0.08
CA GLU A 57 12.70 -0.84 -0.20
C GLU A 57 13.98 -0.05 -0.49
N MET A 58 13.87 1.07 -1.23
CA MET A 58 15.01 1.96 -1.55
C MET A 58 15.62 2.65 -0.33
N VAL A 59 14.89 2.71 0.79
CA VAL A 59 15.39 3.23 2.08
C VAL A 59 15.60 2.11 3.11
N HIS A 60 15.77 0.87 2.64
CA HIS A 60 16.03 -0.32 3.45
C HIS A 60 14.92 -0.69 4.43
N LEU A 61 13.67 -0.34 4.11
CA LEU A 61 12.47 -0.76 4.82
C LEU A 61 11.72 -1.79 3.96
N ALA A 62 11.91 -3.08 4.26
CA ALA A 62 11.10 -4.12 3.64
C ALA A 62 9.68 -4.07 4.23
N ALA A 63 8.67 -4.00 3.37
CA ALA A 63 7.28 -3.98 3.79
C ALA A 63 6.40 -4.79 2.83
N GLU A 64 5.37 -5.42 3.39
CA GLU A 64 4.22 -5.91 2.65
C GLU A 64 3.21 -4.77 2.54
N VAL A 65 2.67 -4.56 1.34
CA VAL A 65 1.70 -3.48 1.08
C VAL A 65 0.51 -4.07 0.34
N THR A 66 -0.67 -3.95 0.93
CA THR A 66 -1.90 -4.61 0.46
C THR A 66 -3.05 -3.62 0.35
N PHE A 67 -3.99 -3.94 -0.52
CA PHE A 67 -5.27 -3.23 -0.63
C PHE A 67 -6.25 -3.87 0.34
N VAL A 68 -6.75 -3.10 1.32
CA VAL A 68 -7.65 -3.59 2.38
C VAL A 68 -9.10 -3.27 2.05
N GLN A 69 -9.36 -2.02 1.65
CA GLN A 69 -10.68 -1.53 1.22
C GLN A 69 -10.57 -0.83 -0.13
N ASP A 70 -11.53 -1.04 -1.02
CA ASP A 70 -11.60 -0.46 -2.35
C ASP A 70 -12.99 0.11 -2.63
N ARG A 71 -13.03 1.43 -2.82
CA ARG A 71 -14.27 2.15 -3.12
C ARG A 71 -14.93 1.69 -4.42
N LEU A 72 -14.15 1.16 -5.39
CA LEU A 72 -14.70 0.56 -6.61
C LEU A 72 -15.36 -0.81 -6.38
N LYS A 73 -15.18 -1.40 -5.20
CA LYS A 73 -15.83 -2.64 -4.75
C LYS A 73 -16.97 -2.39 -3.77
N GLY A 74 -17.30 -1.13 -3.50
CA GLY A 74 -18.40 -0.72 -2.63
C GLY A 74 -18.00 -0.37 -1.20
N ASP A 75 -16.70 -0.32 -0.87
CA ASP A 75 -16.24 0.16 0.43
C ASP A 75 -16.33 1.70 0.54
N ASP A 76 -16.34 2.22 1.78
CA ASP A 76 -16.50 3.67 2.01
C ASP A 76 -15.27 4.47 1.57
N VAL A 77 -14.08 3.90 1.78
CA VAL A 77 -12.78 4.53 1.50
C VAL A 77 -11.86 3.59 0.74
N THR A 78 -10.79 4.15 0.16
CA THR A 78 -9.66 3.33 -0.28
C THR A 78 -8.67 3.19 0.87
N GLU A 79 -8.40 1.97 1.32
CA GLU A 79 -7.48 1.68 2.43
C GLU A 79 -6.31 0.81 1.96
N ILE A 80 -5.09 1.24 2.28
CA ILE A 80 -3.86 0.53 1.98
C ILE A 80 -3.19 0.13 3.30
N GLY A 81 -3.05 -1.17 3.53
CA GLY A 81 -2.33 -1.73 4.67
C GLY A 81 -0.84 -1.83 4.39
N ILE A 82 -0.01 -1.48 5.37
CA ILE A 82 1.44 -1.52 5.28
C ILE A 82 1.98 -2.23 6.53
N THR A 83 2.67 -3.35 6.31
CA THR A 83 3.25 -4.17 7.38
C THR A 83 4.76 -4.29 7.18
N PHE A 84 5.54 -3.78 8.13
CA PHE A 84 6.99 -3.87 8.05
C PHE A 84 7.47 -5.30 8.26
N LEU A 85 8.25 -5.79 7.30
CA LEU A 85 8.92 -7.07 7.37
C LEU A 85 10.20 -6.93 8.20
N LYS A 86 10.58 -8.00 8.90
CA LYS A 86 11.84 -8.03 9.64
C LYS A 86 13.01 -7.67 8.72
N LYS A 87 13.95 -6.86 9.22
CA LYS A 87 15.14 -6.41 8.48
C LYS A 87 15.79 -7.57 7.73
N LEU A 88 16.02 -7.38 6.43
CA LEU A 88 16.90 -8.23 5.65
C LEU A 88 18.31 -8.08 6.24
N GLU A 89 18.86 -9.16 6.78
CA GLU A 89 20.25 -9.16 7.23
C GLU A 89 21.16 -8.87 6.04
N ASP A 90 21.91 -7.78 6.13
CA ASP A 90 22.89 -7.39 5.13
C ASP A 90 24.02 -8.43 5.13
N LYS A 91 23.96 -9.39 4.19
CA LYS A 91 25.00 -10.42 4.02
C LYS A 91 26.28 -9.73 3.54
N LYS A 92 27.06 -9.22 4.50
CA LYS A 92 28.42 -8.72 4.31
C LYS A 92 29.25 -9.84 3.69
N HIS A 93 29.46 -9.77 2.38
CA HIS A 93 30.39 -10.62 1.68
C HIS A 93 31.79 -10.28 2.19
N LYS A 94 32.32 -11.11 3.10
CA LYS A 94 33.74 -11.10 3.45
C LYS A 94 34.53 -11.45 2.19
N ARG A 95 35.04 -10.43 1.48
CA ARG A 95 36.09 -10.62 0.48
C ARG A 95 37.26 -11.31 1.18
N LYS A 96 37.51 -12.58 0.84
CA LYS A 96 38.72 -13.28 1.26
C LYS A 96 39.91 -12.54 0.64
N LYS A 97 40.85 -12.15 1.50
CA LYS A 97 42.17 -11.66 1.12
C LYS A 97 42.93 -12.72 0.32
#